data_AF-A0A1I8M3E0-F1
#
_entry.id   AF-A0A1I8M3E0-F1
#
_cell.length_a   1.000
_cell.length_b   1.000
_cell.length_c   1.000
_cell.angle_alpha   90.00
_cell.angle_beta   90.00
_cell.angle_gamma   90.00
#
_symmetry.space_group_name_H-M   'P 1'
#
loop_
_entity.id
_entity.type
_entity.pdbx_description
1 polymer ?
#
loop_
_entity_poly.entity_id
_entity_poly.type
_entity_poly.pdbx_seq_one_letter_code
_entity_poly.pdbx_strand_id
1 'polypeptide(L)'
;MSLALRLTRLPVVVVSGVCQESSTSIFHKHSCLGNSTNALLRRHYVTSSDPAPKKTPSTTPVPPKSTQFDTNKEKVTTPITDAFDTAKSGKPSTTPLSENINKLQQATAPIKDAAKQAVIAKTKLSPQQVRENVRGYMFTRFFDYVKNYDKVLEKNFPSAMKVYRVFFDGVKEFFADMKRFLKIARIVNASSKGLKSLNRQELELYMQMPRDMIKVAPALILSSLPMVGYAVFPLVVMYPRTFLTSHFWTLQQKSEFKQYYFLERLTYNRPVLRCLQAKLKTTKNHPKYEQFAQVLGQLGSGTHPSVEQILDIKDIFADSPFNLISLPGKHIKLLNKMHGIPRGWFKRHSLYEHAFFIHYMDLAICREGGVHNMPLEALRNACYIRGLNPINMSNDDMIMWLRDWIKISQEIRVEHLTLYLHLPILMAYNHPNNWQLLYGHKDAKKQSQAADQ
;
A
#
# COMPACT_ATOMS: atom_id res chain seq x y z
N MET A 1 -6.91 -12.29 -19.22
CA MET A 1 -7.17 -11.13 -18.33
C MET A 1 -7.34 -11.45 -16.83
N SER A 2 -7.16 -12.71 -16.36
CA SER A 2 -7.31 -13.09 -14.94
C SER A 2 -6.06 -12.87 -14.05
N LEU A 3 -4.93 -12.44 -14.65
CA LEU A 3 -3.63 -12.33 -13.98
C LEU A 3 -3.34 -10.97 -13.31
N ALA A 4 -4.04 -9.90 -13.69
CA ALA A 4 -3.79 -8.56 -13.14
C ALA A 4 -4.35 -8.35 -11.71
N LEU A 5 -5.19 -9.26 -11.21
CA LEU A 5 -6.00 -9.07 -9.99
C LEU A 5 -5.46 -9.77 -8.73
N ARG A 6 -4.28 -10.40 -8.78
CA ARG A 6 -3.70 -11.10 -7.61
C ARG A 6 -2.53 -10.40 -6.92
N LEU A 7 -2.09 -9.24 -7.43
CA LEU A 7 -0.95 -8.46 -6.93
C LEU A 7 -1.28 -7.53 -5.74
N THR A 8 -2.54 -7.41 -5.33
CA THR A 8 -2.98 -6.49 -4.27
C THR A 8 -2.95 -7.09 -2.86
N ARG A 9 -2.07 -8.04 -2.54
CA ARG A 9 -1.99 -8.55 -1.16
C ARG A 9 -0.58 -8.44 -0.61
N LEU A 10 -0.38 -7.48 0.27
CA LEU A 10 0.64 -7.51 1.30
C LEU A 10 0.02 -8.16 2.55
N PRO A 11 0.41 -9.39 2.90
CA PRO A 11 0.62 -9.73 4.30
C PRO A 11 2.11 -9.57 4.58
N VAL A 12 2.46 -8.70 5.53
CA VAL A 12 3.78 -8.74 6.16
C VAL A 12 3.86 -10.07 6.91
N VAL A 13 4.74 -10.97 6.46
CA VAL A 13 5.05 -12.21 7.17
C VAL A 13 5.97 -11.86 8.33
N VAL A 14 5.45 -11.99 9.56
CA VAL A 14 6.27 -11.97 10.78
C VAL A 14 6.84 -13.37 10.99
N VAL A 15 8.17 -13.48 10.97
CA VAL A 15 8.90 -14.67 11.39
C VAL A 15 8.61 -14.92 12.87
N SER A 16 8.08 -16.10 13.18
CA SER A 16 7.76 -16.51 14.56
C SER A 16 9.05 -16.93 15.27
N GLY A 17 9.45 -16.17 16.29
CA GLY A 17 10.39 -16.62 17.32
C GLY A 17 9.59 -17.17 18.50
N VAL A 18 9.82 -18.43 18.83
CA VAL A 18 9.28 -19.10 20.01
C VAL A 18 9.94 -18.51 21.26
N CYS A 19 9.14 -18.04 22.22
CA CYS A 19 9.45 -18.14 23.64
C CYS A 19 8.13 -18.31 24.40
N GLN A 20 8.14 -19.31 25.26
CA GLN A 20 7.04 -19.87 26.02
C GLN A 20 7.06 -19.22 27.41
N GLU A 21 5.92 -18.71 27.89
CA GLU A 21 5.56 -18.70 29.32
C GLU A 21 4.14 -18.16 29.56
N SER A 22 3.25 -19.10 29.85
CA SER A 22 2.36 -19.16 31.03
C SER A 22 1.80 -17.86 31.64
N SER A 23 0.50 -17.60 31.46
CA SER A 23 -0.50 -17.62 32.55
C SER A 23 -1.88 -17.06 32.13
N THR A 24 -2.84 -17.99 32.14
CA THR A 24 -4.30 -17.92 32.35
C THR A 24 -4.95 -16.57 32.71
N SER A 25 -5.98 -16.15 31.95
CA SER A 25 -7.43 -16.15 32.32
C SER A 25 -7.91 -14.68 32.39
N ILE A 26 -8.94 -14.20 31.69
CA ILE A 26 -10.39 -14.42 31.89
C ILE A 26 -11.12 -13.95 30.59
N PHE A 27 -12.29 -14.55 30.30
CA PHE A 27 -13.30 -14.25 29.27
C PHE A 27 -13.32 -15.13 28.01
N HIS A 28 -13.84 -16.33 28.24
CA HIS A 28 -14.48 -17.15 27.23
C HIS A 28 -15.97 -16.76 27.07
N LYS A 29 -16.49 -16.94 25.85
CA LYS A 29 -17.90 -16.91 25.37
C LYS A 29 -18.35 -15.61 24.70
N HIS A 30 -18.19 -15.56 23.38
CA HIS A 30 -19.26 -15.90 22.44
C HIS A 30 -18.69 -16.02 21.02
N SER A 31 -18.69 -17.24 20.49
CA SER A 31 -18.33 -17.55 19.10
C SER A 31 -19.61 -17.81 18.32
N CYS A 32 -19.92 -16.95 17.36
CA CYS A 32 -20.77 -17.27 16.21
C CYS A 32 -20.33 -16.41 15.02
N LEU A 33 -19.84 -17.07 13.97
CA LEU A 33 -19.62 -16.59 12.58
C LEU A 33 -18.25 -15.95 12.21
N GLY A 34 -17.46 -16.70 11.43
CA GLY A 34 -16.46 -16.18 10.46
C GLY A 34 -15.00 -15.99 10.93
N ASN A 35 -14.25 -17.08 11.14
CA ASN A 35 -13.00 -17.07 11.93
C ASN A 35 -11.65 -16.83 11.20
N SER A 36 -11.62 -16.39 9.92
CA SER A 36 -10.34 -16.22 9.20
C SER A 36 -9.89 -14.76 9.03
N THR A 37 -10.82 -13.82 8.87
CA THR A 37 -10.49 -12.38 8.71
C THR A 37 -10.21 -11.68 10.04
N ASN A 38 -10.82 -12.14 11.13
CA ASN A 38 -10.67 -11.55 12.46
C ASN A 38 -9.29 -11.82 13.08
N ALA A 39 -8.71 -13.01 12.85
CA ALA A 39 -7.37 -13.34 13.31
C ALA A 39 -6.29 -12.53 12.57
N LEU A 40 -6.50 -12.22 11.28
CA LEU A 40 -5.59 -11.36 10.51
C LEU A 40 -5.67 -9.89 10.96
N LEU A 41 -6.87 -9.36 11.19
CA LEU A 41 -7.04 -7.96 11.61
C LEU A 41 -6.49 -7.68 13.02
N ARG A 42 -6.63 -8.62 13.97
CA ARG A 42 -6.10 -8.47 15.35
C ARG A 42 -4.58 -8.62 15.44
N ARG A 43 -3.97 -9.45 14.60
CA ARG A 43 -2.54 -9.82 14.70
C ARG A 43 -1.58 -8.73 14.19
N HIS A 44 -2.10 -7.69 13.55
CA HIS A 44 -1.31 -6.58 13.00
C HIS A 44 -1.11 -5.40 13.97
N TYR A 45 -1.65 -5.46 15.20
CA TYR A 45 -1.51 -4.38 16.17
C TYR A 45 -0.99 -4.90 17.51
N VAL A 46 0.34 -4.87 17.64
CA VAL A 46 0.99 -4.74 18.95
C VAL A 46 1.43 -3.29 19.05
N THR A 47 0.68 -2.50 19.84
CA THR A 47 1.21 -1.29 20.47
C THR A 47 1.93 -1.73 21.73
N SER A 48 3.25 -1.60 21.74
CA SER A 48 4.02 -1.66 22.98
C SER A 48 3.65 -0.42 23.78
N SER A 49 2.95 -0.64 24.88
CA SER A 49 3.07 0.19 26.07
C SER A 49 4.51 0.08 26.55
N ASP A 50 5.32 1.13 26.37
CA ASP A 50 6.59 1.27 27.08
C ASP A 50 6.66 2.63 27.77
N PRO A 51 7.18 2.71 29.01
CA PRO A 51 7.14 3.89 29.85
C PRO A 51 8.22 4.93 29.47
N ALA A 52 7.98 6.17 29.90
CA ALA A 52 8.69 7.40 29.54
C ALA A 52 10.23 7.36 29.67
N PRO A 53 10.97 8.11 28.81
CA PRO A 53 12.42 8.22 28.93
C PRO A 53 12.86 9.28 29.96
N LYS A 54 13.81 8.90 30.82
CA LYS A 54 14.56 9.82 31.71
C LYS A 54 15.58 10.65 30.89
N LYS A 55 15.85 11.87 31.37
CA LYS A 55 16.63 12.94 30.73
C LYS A 55 18.18 12.76 30.76
N THR A 56 18.80 13.18 29.64
CA THR A 56 20.12 13.88 29.42
C THR A 56 21.47 13.17 29.65
N PRO A 57 22.61 13.62 29.04
CA PRO A 57 22.82 14.68 28.03
C PRO A 57 23.76 14.34 26.82
N SER A 58 23.58 15.12 25.74
CA SER A 58 24.58 15.74 24.83
C SER A 58 25.90 15.01 24.48
N THR A 59 26.11 14.70 23.19
CA THR A 59 27.33 15.06 22.43
C THR A 59 27.04 15.11 20.92
N THR A 60 27.45 16.21 20.27
CA THR A 60 27.30 16.56 18.84
C THR A 60 28.47 15.97 17.98
N PRO A 61 28.58 16.19 16.65
CA PRO A 61 28.74 15.10 15.68
C PRO A 61 30.07 15.13 14.88
N VAL A 62 30.45 14.01 14.25
CA VAL A 62 31.52 13.97 13.22
C VAL A 62 31.12 13.01 12.08
N PRO A 63 31.14 13.44 10.80
CA PRO A 63 30.90 12.59 9.62
C PRO A 63 32.24 12.29 8.87
N PRO A 64 32.23 11.75 7.64
CA PRO A 64 32.47 10.33 7.32
C PRO A 64 33.82 10.08 6.63
N LYS A 65 34.28 8.83 6.57
CA LYS A 65 35.37 8.42 5.65
C LYS A 65 34.98 7.30 4.70
N SER A 66 35.19 7.61 3.43
CA SER A 66 35.15 6.80 2.22
C SER A 66 36.45 6.02 2.01
N THR A 67 36.35 4.82 1.42
CA THR A 67 37.38 4.14 0.60
C THR A 67 36.66 3.00 -0.11
N GLN A 68 36.38 3.03 -1.41
CA GLN A 68 37.29 2.78 -2.55
C GLN A 68 38.30 1.67 -2.30
N PHE A 69 38.12 0.54 -3.00
CA PHE A 69 39.21 -0.33 -3.44
C PHE A 69 38.86 -0.95 -4.79
N ASP A 70 39.90 -1.02 -5.61
CA ASP A 70 39.97 -1.33 -7.03
C ASP A 70 40.38 -2.80 -7.31
N THR A 71 39.97 -3.26 -8.49
CA THR A 71 40.55 -4.24 -9.44
C THR A 71 41.47 -5.42 -9.03
N ASN A 72 41.07 -6.65 -9.43
CA ASN A 72 41.67 -7.52 -10.49
C ASN A 72 41.30 -9.01 -10.25
N LYS A 73 40.57 -9.69 -11.15
CA LYS A 73 41.02 -10.50 -12.31
C LYS A 73 41.88 -11.73 -11.93
N GLU A 74 41.32 -12.94 -12.06
CA GLU A 74 41.91 -13.99 -12.90
C GLU A 74 40.94 -15.15 -13.20
N LYS A 75 41.27 -15.88 -14.25
CA LYS A 75 40.45 -16.69 -15.16
C LYS A 75 41.08 -18.08 -15.21
N VAL A 76 40.35 -19.17 -14.92
CA VAL A 76 40.78 -20.51 -15.35
C VAL A 76 39.56 -21.34 -15.75
N THR A 77 39.72 -21.99 -16.91
CA THR A 77 38.77 -22.75 -17.71
C THR A 77 38.80 -24.24 -17.35
N THR A 78 37.68 -24.91 -17.66
CA THR A 78 37.30 -26.34 -17.68
C THR A 78 38.38 -27.42 -17.88
N PRO A 79 38.04 -28.71 -17.66
CA PRO A 79 37.68 -29.52 -18.83
C PRO A 79 36.50 -30.51 -18.64
N ILE A 80 35.91 -30.88 -19.77
CA ILE A 80 34.88 -31.90 -20.00
C ILE A 80 35.45 -32.88 -21.06
N THR A 81 35.06 -34.16 -20.91
CA THR A 81 34.92 -35.28 -21.89
C THR A 81 36.10 -36.06 -22.48
N ASP A 82 35.95 -37.38 -22.29
CA ASP A 82 35.97 -38.51 -23.24
C ASP A 82 37.29 -39.10 -23.74
N ALA A 83 37.49 -40.40 -23.45
CA ALA A 83 37.79 -41.44 -24.45
C ALA A 83 37.80 -42.86 -23.81
N PHE A 84 36.97 -43.75 -24.41
CA PHE A 84 37.26 -45.12 -24.86
C PHE A 84 37.93 -46.15 -23.92
N ASP A 85 37.27 -47.30 -23.71
CA ASP A 85 37.75 -48.55 -24.35
C ASP A 85 36.77 -49.73 -24.29
N THR A 86 37.02 -50.68 -25.18
CA THR A 86 36.11 -51.68 -25.73
C THR A 86 36.54 -53.10 -25.34
N ALA A 87 35.58 -54.03 -25.30
CA ALA A 87 35.66 -55.40 -25.85
C ALA A 87 35.57 -56.65 -24.93
N LYS A 88 34.88 -57.65 -25.51
CA LYS A 88 34.80 -59.11 -25.28
C LYS A 88 33.84 -59.60 -24.18
N SER A 89 33.17 -60.76 -24.29
CA SER A 89 32.75 -61.71 -25.34
C SER A 89 32.11 -62.87 -24.55
N GLY A 90 30.98 -63.45 -25.00
CA GLY A 90 30.52 -64.75 -24.49
C GLY A 90 29.00 -64.94 -24.46
N LYS A 91 28.51 -65.92 -25.23
CA LYS A 91 27.10 -66.31 -25.46
C LYS A 91 26.78 -67.64 -24.71
N PRO A 92 25.60 -68.30 -24.82
CA PRO A 92 24.65 -68.54 -23.71
C PRO A 92 24.42 -70.05 -23.36
N SER A 93 23.77 -70.35 -22.22
CA SER A 93 23.07 -71.65 -21.97
C SER A 93 22.18 -71.55 -20.69
N THR A 94 20.84 -71.61 -20.85
CA THR A 94 19.89 -72.69 -20.48
C THR A 94 19.67 -72.96 -18.97
N THR A 95 18.50 -72.49 -18.46
CA THR A 95 17.48 -73.01 -17.49
C THR A 95 17.80 -74.23 -16.58
N PRO A 96 17.12 -74.45 -15.40
CA PRO A 96 15.82 -73.86 -14.99
C PRO A 96 15.60 -73.49 -13.49
N LEU A 97 14.53 -72.71 -13.33
CA LEU A 97 13.49 -72.71 -12.30
C LEU A 97 13.77 -73.16 -10.85
N SER A 98 13.23 -72.32 -9.95
CA SER A 98 12.65 -72.66 -8.65
C SER A 98 13.56 -73.06 -7.51
N GLU A 99 14.27 -72.08 -6.97
CA GLU A 99 14.39 -71.88 -5.52
C GLU A 99 14.94 -70.47 -5.28
N ASN A 100 14.45 -69.76 -4.26
CA ASN A 100 14.86 -68.41 -3.81
C ASN A 100 13.97 -67.19 -4.14
N ILE A 101 12.79 -67.36 -4.74
CA ILE A 101 11.80 -66.25 -4.80
C ILE A 101 11.24 -65.90 -3.40
N ASN A 102 11.30 -66.81 -2.43
CA ASN A 102 10.74 -66.58 -1.09
C ASN A 102 11.70 -65.98 -0.05
N LYS A 103 12.92 -65.57 -0.40
CA LYS A 103 13.86 -64.93 0.55
C LYS A 103 14.23 -63.47 0.24
N LEU A 104 13.74 -62.89 -0.85
CA LEU A 104 13.97 -61.48 -1.19
C LEU A 104 12.71 -60.59 -1.12
N GLN A 105 11.53 -61.15 -0.84
CA GLN A 105 10.28 -60.39 -0.77
C GLN A 105 9.94 -59.80 0.62
N GLN A 106 10.74 -60.04 1.66
CA GLN A 106 10.50 -59.50 3.00
C GLN A 106 11.43 -58.34 3.42
N ALA A 107 12.24 -57.78 2.50
CA ALA A 107 13.18 -56.70 2.85
C ALA A 107 13.08 -55.41 2.03
N THR A 108 12.05 -55.22 1.18
CA THR A 108 11.99 -54.03 0.28
C THR A 108 10.69 -53.21 0.36
N ALA A 109 9.78 -53.53 1.26
CA ALA A 109 8.54 -52.78 1.42
C ALA A 109 8.65 -51.46 2.23
N PRO A 110 9.55 -51.25 3.21
CA PRO A 110 9.51 -50.01 3.99
C PRO A 110 10.35 -48.85 3.40
N ILE A 111 11.27 -49.12 2.47
CA ILE A 111 12.25 -48.12 2.02
C ILE A 111 11.73 -47.23 0.89
N LYS A 112 10.84 -47.74 0.02
CA LYS A 112 10.30 -46.95 -1.10
C LYS A 112 9.26 -45.93 -0.64
N ASP A 113 8.49 -46.21 0.40
CA ASP A 113 7.47 -45.29 0.89
C ASP A 113 8.05 -44.17 1.75
N ALA A 114 9.10 -44.44 2.53
CA ALA A 114 9.80 -43.40 3.29
C ALA A 114 10.51 -42.40 2.37
N ALA A 115 11.14 -42.85 1.28
CA ALA A 115 11.78 -41.97 0.30
C ALA A 115 10.75 -41.16 -0.51
N LYS A 116 9.61 -41.76 -0.89
CA LYS A 116 8.53 -41.06 -1.61
C LYS A 116 7.82 -40.05 -0.71
N GLN A 117 7.59 -40.38 0.56
CA GLN A 117 7.00 -39.46 1.55
C GLN A 117 7.97 -38.34 1.95
N ALA A 118 9.28 -38.59 2.02
CA ALA A 118 10.29 -37.56 2.28
C ALA A 118 10.43 -36.57 1.10
N VAL A 119 10.25 -37.02 -0.15
CA VAL A 119 10.21 -36.15 -1.33
C VAL A 119 8.91 -35.34 -1.36
N ILE A 120 7.75 -35.97 -1.07
CA ILE A 120 6.45 -35.27 -1.00
C ILE A 120 6.38 -34.27 0.17
N ALA A 121 7.07 -34.53 1.28
CA ALA A 121 7.18 -33.61 2.41
C ALA A 121 8.10 -32.41 2.12
N LYS A 122 9.18 -32.60 1.34
CA LYS A 122 10.10 -31.51 0.96
C LYS A 122 9.57 -30.59 -0.14
N THR A 123 8.55 -30.98 -0.90
CA THR A 123 7.97 -30.15 -1.98
C THR A 123 6.68 -29.42 -1.60
N LYS A 124 6.21 -29.49 -0.35
CA LYS A 124 5.09 -28.65 0.11
C LYS A 124 5.56 -27.22 0.41
N LEU A 125 6.02 -26.52 -0.63
CA LEU A 125 6.22 -25.08 -0.57
C LEU A 125 4.84 -24.45 -0.31
N SER A 126 4.72 -23.66 0.77
CA SER A 126 3.42 -23.16 1.17
C SER A 126 2.80 -22.31 0.05
N PRO A 127 1.47 -22.31 -0.13
CA PRO A 127 0.82 -21.44 -1.13
C PRO A 127 1.18 -19.95 -0.98
N GLN A 128 1.64 -19.53 0.20
CA GLN A 128 2.15 -18.20 0.48
C GLN A 128 3.56 -17.99 -0.09
N GLN A 129 4.48 -18.94 0.12
CA GLN A 129 5.84 -18.89 -0.42
C GLN A 129 5.86 -18.92 -1.95
N VAL A 130 5.03 -19.78 -2.58
CA VAL A 130 4.87 -19.82 -4.04
C VAL A 130 4.41 -18.46 -4.57
N ARG A 131 3.46 -17.83 -3.87
CA ARG A 131 2.91 -16.53 -4.27
C ARG A 131 3.91 -15.40 -4.14
N GLU A 132 4.69 -15.36 -3.07
CA GLU A 132 5.75 -14.37 -2.87
C GLU A 132 6.86 -14.50 -3.91
N ASN A 133 7.24 -15.73 -4.25
CA ASN A 133 8.22 -16.00 -5.29
C ASN A 133 7.73 -15.59 -6.69
N VAL A 134 6.48 -15.91 -7.04
CA VAL A 134 5.88 -15.48 -8.32
C VAL A 134 5.74 -13.95 -8.39
N ARG A 135 5.35 -13.33 -7.28
CA ARG A 135 5.25 -11.87 -7.18
C ARG A 135 6.63 -11.23 -7.38
N GLY A 136 7.61 -11.62 -6.59
CA GLY A 136 8.98 -11.13 -6.69
C GLY A 136 9.54 -11.28 -8.10
N TYR A 137 9.31 -12.43 -8.74
CA TYR A 137 9.71 -12.68 -10.12
C TYR A 137 9.06 -11.71 -11.11
N MET A 138 7.74 -11.49 -11.03
CA MET A 138 7.04 -10.53 -11.89
C MET A 138 7.56 -9.09 -11.70
N PHE A 139 7.86 -8.70 -10.45
CA PHE A 139 8.45 -7.38 -10.15
C PHE A 139 9.85 -7.24 -10.73
N THR A 140 10.70 -8.27 -10.60
CA THR A 140 12.04 -8.26 -11.18
C THR A 140 12.00 -8.19 -12.70
N ARG A 141 11.11 -8.95 -13.36
CA ARG A 141 10.93 -8.89 -14.81
C ARG A 141 10.45 -7.51 -15.29
N PHE A 142 9.48 -6.91 -14.60
CA PHE A 142 9.04 -5.56 -14.93
C PHE A 142 10.15 -4.53 -14.69
N PHE A 143 10.92 -4.67 -13.62
CA PHE A 143 12.06 -3.81 -13.33
C PHE A 143 13.12 -3.87 -14.45
N ASP A 144 13.52 -5.07 -14.85
CA ASP A 144 14.48 -5.29 -15.94
C ASP A 144 13.96 -4.75 -17.28
N TYR A 145 12.65 -4.87 -17.51
CA TYR A 145 11.99 -4.32 -18.68
C TYR A 145 12.06 -2.78 -18.71
N VAL A 146 11.61 -2.10 -17.63
CA VAL A 146 11.64 -0.63 -17.56
C VAL A 146 13.07 -0.10 -17.64
N LYS A 147 14.04 -0.82 -17.06
CA LYS A 147 15.47 -0.46 -17.14
C LYS A 147 16.00 -0.40 -18.58
N ASN A 148 15.52 -1.27 -19.46
CA ASN A 148 15.97 -1.35 -20.85
C ASN A 148 14.99 -0.67 -21.82
N TYR A 149 14.00 0.05 -21.31
CA TYR A 149 12.90 0.60 -22.09
C TYR A 149 13.38 1.64 -23.13
N ASP A 150 14.38 2.45 -22.78
CA ASP A 150 15.00 3.42 -23.69
C ASP A 150 15.51 2.75 -24.98
N LYS A 151 16.22 1.63 -24.84
CA LYS A 151 16.77 0.86 -25.98
C LYS A 151 15.66 0.25 -26.85
N VAL A 152 14.57 -0.18 -26.22
CA VAL A 152 13.43 -0.78 -26.93
C VAL A 152 12.71 0.27 -27.77
N LEU A 153 12.54 1.49 -27.25
CA LEU A 153 11.95 2.58 -28.03
C LEU A 153 12.89 3.13 -29.09
N GLU A 154 14.19 3.27 -28.82
CA GLU A 154 15.14 3.71 -29.85
C GLU A 154 15.12 2.79 -31.06
N LYS A 155 15.02 1.47 -30.81
CA LYS A 155 14.93 0.46 -31.86
C LYS A 155 13.61 0.53 -32.63
N ASN A 156 12.49 0.72 -31.93
CA ASN A 156 11.16 0.59 -32.53
C ASN A 156 10.60 1.94 -33.04
N PHE A 157 11.06 3.08 -32.52
CA PHE A 157 10.50 4.42 -32.76
C PHE A 157 11.55 5.55 -32.72
N PRO A 158 12.59 5.53 -33.59
CA PRO A 158 13.67 6.53 -33.56
C PRO A 158 13.17 7.97 -33.78
N SER A 159 12.12 8.17 -34.59
CA SER A 159 11.56 9.51 -34.87
C SER A 159 10.69 10.07 -33.72
N ALA A 160 10.17 9.21 -32.85
CA ALA A 160 9.33 9.61 -31.70
C ALA A 160 10.16 10.24 -30.56
N MET A 161 11.46 9.95 -30.49
CA MET A 161 12.38 10.46 -29.47
C MET A 161 12.38 11.99 -29.34
N LYS A 162 12.19 12.72 -30.46
CA LYS A 162 12.18 14.19 -30.48
C LYS A 162 10.86 14.79 -29.99
N VAL A 163 9.74 14.09 -30.21
CA VAL A 163 8.39 14.60 -29.90
C VAL A 163 8.00 14.33 -28.44
N TYR A 164 8.61 13.33 -27.79
CA TYR A 164 8.12 12.80 -26.52
C TYR A 164 9.14 12.80 -25.37
N ARG A 165 10.05 13.77 -25.35
CA ARG A 165 11.03 13.95 -24.26
C ARG A 165 10.39 13.92 -22.86
N VAL A 166 9.25 14.59 -22.68
CA VAL A 166 8.49 14.61 -21.41
C VAL A 166 8.10 13.21 -20.93
N PHE A 167 7.72 12.33 -21.85
CA PHE A 167 7.37 10.95 -21.51
C PHE A 167 8.59 10.15 -21.07
N PHE A 168 9.74 10.31 -21.74
CA PHE A 168 10.99 9.65 -21.36
C PHE A 168 11.54 10.14 -20.04
N ASP A 169 11.49 11.45 -19.78
CA ASP A 169 11.85 12.00 -18.48
C ASP A 169 10.96 11.39 -17.38
N GLY A 170 9.67 11.21 -17.68
CA GLY A 170 8.74 10.48 -16.80
C GLY A 170 9.09 9.00 -16.59
N VAL A 171 9.56 8.27 -17.61
CA VAL A 171 10.07 6.88 -17.45
C VAL A 171 11.26 6.86 -16.49
N LYS A 172 12.20 7.80 -16.64
CA LYS A 172 13.39 7.90 -15.78
C LYS A 172 13.02 8.21 -14.33
N GLU A 173 12.14 9.18 -14.11
CA GLU A 173 11.61 9.51 -12.79
C GLU A 173 10.92 8.30 -12.15
N PHE A 174 10.00 7.65 -12.90
CA PHE A 174 9.29 6.46 -12.44
C PHE A 174 10.24 5.31 -12.10
N PHE A 175 11.30 5.09 -12.90
CA PHE A 175 12.29 4.06 -12.64
C PHE A 175 13.10 4.34 -11.36
N ALA A 176 13.48 5.59 -11.13
CA ALA A 176 14.19 6.00 -9.91
C ALA A 176 13.35 5.71 -8.66
N ASP A 177 12.05 6.06 -8.71
CA ASP A 177 11.11 5.81 -7.61
C ASP A 177 10.80 4.32 -7.44
N MET A 178 10.71 3.55 -8.52
CA MET A 178 10.60 2.09 -8.44
C MET A 178 11.83 1.45 -7.80
N LYS A 179 13.04 1.92 -8.12
CA LYS A 179 14.28 1.45 -7.47
C LYS A 179 14.27 1.77 -5.98
N ARG A 180 13.85 2.98 -5.60
CA ARG A 180 13.73 3.39 -4.19
C ARG A 180 12.68 2.54 -3.46
N PHE A 181 11.53 2.31 -4.06
CA PHE A 181 10.50 1.41 -3.54
C PHE A 181 11.04 -0.01 -3.27
N LEU A 182 11.77 -0.61 -4.22
CA LEU A 182 12.32 -1.96 -4.02
C LEU A 182 13.32 -2.01 -2.88
N LYS A 183 14.13 -0.97 -2.67
CA LYS A 183 15.02 -0.85 -1.50
C LYS A 183 14.21 -0.80 -0.20
N ILE A 184 13.21 0.08 -0.14
CA ILE A 184 12.33 0.23 1.02
C ILE A 184 11.63 -1.10 1.33
N ALA A 185 11.08 -1.77 0.32
CA ALA A 185 10.40 -3.05 0.49
C ALA A 185 11.32 -4.14 1.07
N ARG A 186 12.59 -4.19 0.65
CA ARG A 186 13.59 -5.10 1.24
C ARG A 186 13.87 -4.76 2.70
N ILE A 187 14.04 -3.48 3.03
CA ILE A 187 14.29 -3.01 4.40
C ILE A 187 13.10 -3.37 5.32
N VAL A 188 11.87 -3.11 4.86
CA VAL A 188 10.65 -3.45 5.60
C VAL A 188 10.55 -4.94 5.84
N ASN A 189 10.91 -5.77 4.86
CA ASN A 189 10.84 -7.22 4.98
C ASN A 189 11.97 -7.81 5.87
N ALA A 190 13.11 -7.13 5.96
CA ALA A 190 14.24 -7.55 6.79
C ALA A 190 14.17 -7.01 8.23
N SER A 191 13.52 -5.88 8.45
CA SER A 191 13.43 -5.20 9.74
C SER A 191 12.33 -5.77 10.63
N SER A 192 12.64 -6.04 11.90
CA SER A 192 11.65 -6.41 12.92
C SER A 192 10.65 -5.28 13.20
N LYS A 193 11.04 -4.02 12.99
CA LYS A 193 10.17 -2.83 13.15
C LYS A 193 9.26 -2.58 11.93
N GLY A 194 9.50 -3.27 10.80
CA GLY A 194 8.66 -3.22 9.60
C GLY A 194 8.38 -1.80 9.09
N LEU A 195 7.09 -1.47 8.88
CA LEU A 195 6.67 -0.15 8.37
C LEU A 195 6.92 0.99 9.35
N LYS A 196 6.99 0.71 10.66
CA LYS A 196 7.15 1.74 11.69
C LYS A 196 8.53 2.41 11.65
N SER A 197 9.54 1.77 11.04
CA SER A 197 10.87 2.38 10.92
C SER A 197 11.00 3.35 9.75
N LEU A 198 10.03 3.39 8.83
CA LEU A 198 10.12 4.22 7.63
C LEU A 198 9.90 5.71 7.91
N ASN A 199 10.52 6.55 7.10
CA ASN A 199 10.25 7.98 7.06
C ASN A 199 8.93 8.28 6.34
N ARG A 200 8.35 9.47 6.51
CA ARG A 200 7.08 9.88 5.88
C ARG A 200 7.15 9.74 4.35
N GLN A 201 8.20 10.27 3.73
CA GLN A 201 8.38 10.17 2.27
C GLN A 201 8.50 8.73 1.78
N GLU A 202 9.17 7.87 2.54
CA GLU A 202 9.32 6.45 2.19
C GLU A 202 7.99 5.73 2.30
N LEU A 203 7.17 6.09 3.27
CA LEU A 203 5.84 5.54 3.48
C LEU A 203 4.84 5.99 2.41
N GLU A 204 4.88 7.28 2.02
CA GLU A 204 4.14 7.82 0.87
C GLU A 204 4.49 7.05 -0.41
N LEU A 205 5.79 6.89 -0.68
CA LEU A 205 6.28 6.16 -1.85
C LEU A 205 5.88 4.68 -1.80
N TYR A 206 6.00 4.04 -0.64
CA TYR A 206 5.65 2.63 -0.45
C TYR A 206 4.17 2.35 -0.76
N MET A 207 3.29 3.28 -0.39
CA MET A 207 1.85 3.16 -0.65
C MET A 207 1.50 3.48 -2.12
N GLN A 208 2.17 4.46 -2.72
CA GLN A 208 1.87 4.94 -4.07
C GLN A 208 2.38 3.98 -5.16
N MET A 209 3.64 3.55 -5.07
CA MET A 209 4.32 2.86 -6.18
C MET A 209 3.64 1.59 -6.69
N PRO A 210 3.13 0.68 -5.85
CA PRO A 210 2.44 -0.51 -6.35
C PRO A 210 1.22 -0.18 -7.24
N ARG A 211 0.52 0.92 -6.95
CA ARG A 211 -0.64 1.37 -7.72
C ARG A 211 -0.20 1.95 -9.06
N ASP A 212 0.84 2.78 -9.02
CA ASP A 212 1.39 3.43 -10.19
C ASP A 212 1.99 2.43 -11.18
N MET A 213 2.68 1.39 -10.68
CA MET A 213 3.21 0.31 -11.49
C MET A 213 2.12 -0.46 -12.22
N ILE A 214 1.04 -0.84 -11.54
CA ILE A 214 -0.09 -1.56 -12.16
C ILE A 214 -0.79 -0.69 -13.20
N LYS A 215 -0.91 0.61 -12.94
CA LYS A 215 -1.55 1.56 -13.85
C LYS A 215 -0.74 1.77 -15.13
N VAL A 216 0.57 1.92 -15.01
CA VAL A 216 1.47 2.30 -16.11
C VAL A 216 1.98 1.08 -16.89
N ALA A 217 2.09 -0.09 -16.27
CA ALA A 217 2.63 -1.29 -16.92
C ALA A 217 1.97 -1.65 -18.26
N PRO A 218 0.62 -1.64 -18.40
CA PRO A 218 -0.01 -1.93 -19.69
C PRO A 218 0.39 -0.93 -20.78
N ALA A 219 0.45 0.36 -20.43
CA ALA A 219 0.82 1.42 -21.36
C ALA A 219 2.26 1.24 -21.85
N LEU A 220 3.21 0.97 -20.95
CA LEU A 220 4.61 0.75 -21.34
C LEU A 220 4.76 -0.51 -22.20
N ILE A 221 4.19 -1.64 -21.78
CA ILE A 221 4.28 -2.91 -22.50
C ILE A 221 3.74 -2.77 -23.92
N LEU A 222 2.54 -2.22 -24.09
CA LEU A 222 1.92 -2.06 -25.40
C LEU A 222 2.66 -1.04 -26.28
N SER A 223 3.13 0.06 -25.68
CA SER A 223 3.89 1.09 -26.40
C SER A 223 5.22 0.58 -26.95
N SER A 224 5.80 -0.45 -26.34
CA SER A 224 7.08 -1.01 -26.78
C SER A 224 6.99 -1.93 -28.00
N LEU A 225 5.79 -2.36 -28.40
CA LEU A 225 5.61 -3.24 -29.56
C LEU A 225 5.58 -2.41 -30.85
N PRO A 226 6.25 -2.81 -31.94
CA PRO A 226 6.36 -1.97 -33.15
C PRO A 226 4.98 -1.61 -33.74
N MET A 227 4.17 -2.58 -34.15
CA MET A 227 2.85 -2.30 -34.78
C MET A 227 1.83 -1.71 -33.80
N VAL A 228 1.76 -2.26 -32.58
CA VAL A 228 0.77 -1.83 -31.57
C VAL A 228 1.16 -0.49 -30.96
N GLY A 229 2.45 -0.23 -30.77
CA GLY A 229 2.97 1.00 -30.19
C GLY A 229 2.69 2.22 -31.04
N TYR A 230 2.72 2.15 -32.38
CA TYR A 230 2.33 3.28 -33.24
C TYR A 230 0.89 3.75 -32.99
N ALA A 231 -0.03 2.85 -32.67
CA ALA A 231 -1.41 3.20 -32.36
C ALA A 231 -1.62 3.58 -30.88
N VAL A 232 -0.98 2.85 -29.96
CA VAL A 232 -1.16 3.04 -28.51
C VAL A 232 -0.43 4.27 -27.99
N PHE A 233 0.74 4.60 -28.54
CA PHE A 233 1.56 5.69 -28.03
C PHE A 233 0.87 7.06 -28.15
N PRO A 234 0.26 7.43 -29.30
CA PRO A 234 -0.57 8.63 -29.39
C PRO A 234 -1.74 8.63 -28.40
N LEU A 235 -2.41 7.49 -28.19
CA LEU A 235 -3.53 7.37 -27.25
C LEU A 235 -3.09 7.60 -25.79
N VAL A 236 -1.92 7.09 -25.40
CA VAL A 236 -1.35 7.28 -24.07
C VAL A 236 -1.08 8.76 -23.79
N VAL A 237 -0.57 9.49 -24.78
CA VAL A 237 -0.31 10.94 -24.69
C VAL A 237 -1.61 11.76 -24.72
N MET A 238 -2.62 11.32 -25.48
CA MET A 238 -3.92 12.00 -25.58
C MET A 238 -4.78 11.81 -24.31
N TYR A 239 -4.64 10.67 -23.62
CA TYR A 239 -5.37 10.35 -22.39
C TYR A 239 -4.42 10.10 -21.19
N PRO A 240 -3.63 11.12 -20.79
CA PRO A 240 -2.57 10.96 -19.79
C PRO A 240 -3.13 10.59 -18.40
N ARG A 241 -4.34 11.03 -18.07
CA ARG A 241 -4.99 10.69 -16.80
C ARG A 241 -5.28 9.20 -16.63
N THR A 242 -5.60 8.51 -17.72
CA THR A 242 -6.07 7.12 -17.70
C THR A 242 -4.89 6.17 -17.71
N PHE A 243 -3.92 6.39 -18.60
CA PHE A 243 -2.80 5.47 -18.84
C PHE A 243 -1.54 5.81 -18.06
N LEU A 244 -1.36 7.08 -17.67
CA LEU A 244 -0.15 7.56 -17.03
C LEU A 244 -0.36 7.91 -15.55
N THR A 245 0.75 8.01 -14.83
CA THR A 245 0.83 8.47 -13.44
C THR A 245 1.49 9.84 -13.39
N SER A 246 1.60 10.41 -12.18
CA SER A 246 2.15 11.74 -11.97
C SER A 246 3.54 11.91 -12.59
N HIS A 247 4.40 10.88 -12.63
CA HIS A 247 5.75 10.97 -13.22
C HIS A 247 5.77 11.45 -14.68
N PHE A 248 4.72 11.14 -15.45
CA PHE A 248 4.69 11.43 -16.89
C PHE A 248 3.91 12.70 -17.25
N TRP A 249 3.39 13.40 -16.26
CA TRP A 249 2.56 14.59 -16.45
C TRP A 249 3.42 15.85 -16.39
N THR A 250 3.07 16.83 -17.21
CA THR A 250 3.64 18.18 -17.10
C THR A 250 3.28 18.81 -15.74
N LEU A 251 4.02 19.83 -15.30
CA LEU A 251 3.73 20.53 -14.04
C LEU A 251 2.29 21.07 -14.00
N GLN A 252 1.81 21.60 -15.12
CA GLN A 252 0.43 22.08 -15.26
C GLN A 252 -0.57 20.93 -15.09
N GLN A 253 -0.39 19.83 -15.83
CA GLN A 253 -1.25 18.64 -15.73
C GLN A 253 -1.25 18.05 -14.31
N LYS A 254 -0.09 18.02 -13.63
CA LYS A 254 0.03 17.57 -12.24
C LYS A 254 -0.87 18.39 -11.32
N SER A 255 -0.85 19.72 -11.44
CA SER A 255 -1.69 20.62 -10.64
C SER A 255 -3.18 20.42 -10.94
N GLU A 256 -3.56 20.47 -12.22
CA GLU A 256 -4.96 20.33 -12.66
C GLU A 256 -5.56 18.98 -12.27
N PHE A 257 -4.84 17.89 -12.49
CA PHE A 257 -5.33 16.55 -12.17
C PHE A 257 -5.40 16.32 -10.67
N LYS A 258 -4.45 16.87 -9.89
CA LYS A 258 -4.48 16.82 -8.43
C LYS A 258 -5.74 17.51 -7.90
N GLN A 259 -6.05 18.70 -8.39
CA GLN A 259 -7.29 19.41 -8.03
C GLN A 259 -8.54 18.65 -8.46
N TYR A 260 -8.55 18.12 -9.68
CA TYR A 260 -9.67 17.33 -10.20
C TYR A 260 -9.99 16.11 -9.30
N TYR A 261 -9.00 15.28 -8.99
CA TYR A 261 -9.21 14.09 -8.17
C TYR A 261 -9.57 14.46 -6.73
N PHE A 262 -9.02 15.57 -6.22
CA PHE A 262 -9.37 16.05 -4.90
C PHE A 262 -10.81 16.57 -4.84
N LEU A 263 -11.26 17.34 -5.83
CA LEU A 263 -12.66 17.77 -5.96
C LEU A 263 -13.60 16.55 -6.05
N GLU A 264 -13.26 15.54 -6.85
CA GLU A 264 -14.05 14.30 -6.94
C GLU A 264 -14.21 13.65 -5.55
N ARG A 265 -13.13 13.56 -4.76
CA ARG A 265 -13.15 13.04 -3.38
C ARG A 265 -14.08 13.85 -2.48
N LEU A 266 -13.99 15.19 -2.53
CA LEU A 266 -14.81 16.09 -1.71
C LEU A 266 -16.32 15.93 -1.95
N THR A 267 -16.74 15.58 -3.17
CA THR A 267 -18.17 15.36 -3.48
C THR A 267 -18.80 14.25 -2.61
N TYR A 268 -17.99 13.35 -2.07
CA TYR A 268 -18.45 12.24 -1.23
C TYR A 268 -18.55 12.59 0.26
N ASN A 269 -18.04 13.73 0.72
CA ASN A 269 -18.10 14.11 2.13
C ASN A 269 -19.57 14.24 2.62
N ARG A 270 -20.42 14.92 1.85
CA ARG A 270 -21.84 15.11 2.19
C ARG A 270 -22.60 13.77 2.27
N PRO A 271 -22.52 12.86 1.28
CA PRO A 271 -23.09 11.51 1.40
C PRO A 271 -22.61 10.71 2.61
N VAL A 272 -21.32 10.80 2.98
CA VAL A 272 -20.78 10.11 4.16
C VAL A 272 -21.35 10.73 5.45
N LEU A 273 -21.39 12.06 5.57
CA LEU A 273 -22.02 12.75 6.70
C LEU A 273 -23.49 12.33 6.87
N ARG A 274 -24.23 12.20 5.77
CA ARG A 274 -25.62 11.70 5.80
C ARG A 274 -25.73 10.26 6.28
N CYS A 275 -24.73 9.42 6.02
CA CYS A 275 -24.68 8.06 6.55
C CYS A 275 -24.45 8.06 8.08
N LEU A 276 -23.62 8.96 8.60
CA LEU A 276 -23.44 9.16 10.05
C LEU A 276 -24.75 9.62 10.70
N GLN A 277 -25.36 10.69 10.16
CA GLN A 277 -26.63 11.24 10.66
C GLN A 277 -27.77 10.22 10.65
N ALA A 278 -27.88 9.39 9.60
CA ALA A 278 -28.92 8.38 9.50
C ALA A 278 -28.81 7.28 10.57
N LYS A 279 -27.61 7.04 11.12
CA LYS A 279 -27.34 6.01 12.13
C LYS A 279 -27.28 6.55 13.56
N LEU A 280 -27.33 7.86 13.75
CA LEU A 280 -27.33 8.51 15.06
C LEU A 280 -28.42 7.94 15.99
N LYS A 281 -29.65 7.76 15.51
CA LYS A 281 -30.76 7.25 16.34
C LYS A 281 -30.50 5.84 16.90
N THR A 282 -29.63 5.05 16.27
CA THR A 282 -29.27 3.70 16.71
C THR A 282 -28.31 3.74 17.92
N THR A 283 -27.60 4.86 18.15
CA THR A 283 -26.66 5.01 19.26
C THR A 283 -27.25 5.70 20.49
N LYS A 284 -28.59 5.81 20.59
CA LYS A 284 -29.28 6.46 21.72
C LYS A 284 -28.91 5.90 23.10
N ASN A 285 -28.61 4.60 23.17
CA ASN A 285 -28.26 3.93 24.43
C ASN A 285 -26.81 4.18 24.85
N HIS A 286 -25.98 4.79 24.00
CA HIS A 286 -24.58 5.04 24.30
C HIS A 286 -24.46 6.29 25.20
N PRO A 287 -23.61 6.28 26.25
CA PRO A 287 -23.47 7.41 27.17
C PRO A 287 -23.04 8.72 26.47
N LYS A 288 -22.30 8.59 25.36
CA LYS A 288 -21.82 9.72 24.55
C LYS A 288 -22.79 10.18 23.43
N TYR A 289 -24.04 9.75 23.45
CA TYR A 289 -25.02 10.03 22.40
C TYR A 289 -25.24 11.53 22.18
N GLU A 290 -25.42 12.30 23.25
CA GLU A 290 -25.71 13.74 23.18
C GLU A 290 -24.55 14.53 22.59
N GLN A 291 -23.32 14.22 23.02
CA GLN A 291 -22.10 14.82 22.49
C GLN A 291 -21.95 14.53 21.00
N PHE A 292 -22.25 13.30 20.56
CA PHE A 292 -22.19 12.96 19.14
C PHE A 292 -23.29 13.64 18.33
N ALA A 293 -24.50 13.76 18.87
CA ALA A 293 -25.56 14.54 18.23
C ALA A 293 -25.16 16.02 18.08
N GLN A 294 -24.51 16.61 19.09
CA GLN A 294 -23.98 17.97 19.05
C GLN A 294 -22.89 18.11 17.97
N VAL A 295 -21.93 17.19 17.89
CA VAL A 295 -20.88 17.19 16.86
C VAL A 295 -21.47 17.13 15.45
N LEU A 296 -22.46 16.25 15.23
CA LEU A 296 -23.15 16.17 13.94
C LEU A 296 -24.02 17.42 13.66
N GLY A 297 -24.54 18.06 14.71
CA GLY A 297 -25.26 19.32 14.66
C GLY A 297 -24.38 20.48 14.19
N GLN A 298 -23.19 20.63 14.77
CA GLN A 298 -22.18 21.62 14.37
C GLN A 298 -21.82 21.48 12.89
N LEU A 299 -21.57 20.24 12.43
CA LEU A 299 -21.30 19.98 11.02
C LEU A 299 -22.49 20.34 10.12
N GLY A 300 -23.71 20.18 10.62
CA GLY A 300 -24.94 20.58 9.94
C GLY A 300 -25.16 22.10 9.88
N SER A 301 -24.73 22.84 10.91
CA SER A 301 -24.83 24.30 10.98
C SER A 301 -23.70 25.04 10.27
N GLY A 302 -22.70 24.32 9.75
CA GLY A 302 -21.56 24.91 9.04
C GLY A 302 -20.33 25.18 9.91
N THR A 303 -20.29 24.69 11.14
CA THR A 303 -19.11 24.79 12.04
C THR A 303 -18.39 23.45 12.16
N HIS A 304 -17.24 23.43 12.84
CA HIS A 304 -16.50 22.19 13.14
C HIS A 304 -16.43 21.95 14.65
N PRO A 305 -16.47 20.68 15.08
CA PRO A 305 -16.14 20.32 16.46
C PRO A 305 -14.68 20.63 16.81
N SER A 306 -14.43 20.93 18.08
CA SER A 306 -13.07 21.05 18.60
C SER A 306 -12.37 19.68 18.66
N VAL A 307 -11.04 19.69 18.81
CA VAL A 307 -10.23 18.48 18.96
C VAL A 307 -10.73 17.62 20.13
N GLU A 308 -11.04 18.26 21.25
CA GLU A 308 -11.52 17.63 22.48
C GLU A 308 -12.90 17.00 22.27
N GLN A 309 -13.80 17.70 21.57
CA GLN A 309 -15.13 17.18 21.23
C GLN A 309 -15.05 15.93 20.33
N ILE A 310 -14.10 15.89 19.39
CA ILE A 310 -13.86 14.71 18.54
C ILE A 310 -13.33 13.54 19.38
N LEU A 311 -12.41 13.79 20.30
CA LEU A 311 -11.84 12.76 21.16
C LEU A 311 -12.87 12.18 22.14
N ASP A 312 -13.80 13.00 22.62
CA ASP A 312 -14.81 12.58 23.59
C ASP A 312 -15.86 11.61 23.00
N ILE A 313 -16.02 11.58 21.68
CA ILE A 313 -16.95 10.68 20.96
C ILE A 313 -16.28 9.42 20.40
N LYS A 314 -14.98 9.20 20.66
CA LYS A 314 -14.22 8.12 20.01
C LYS A 314 -14.77 6.71 20.30
N ASP A 315 -15.30 6.50 21.48
CA ASP A 315 -15.80 5.20 21.93
C ASP A 315 -17.03 4.74 21.12
N ILE A 316 -17.83 5.68 20.60
CA ILE A 316 -18.97 5.38 19.73
C ILE A 316 -18.54 4.63 18.46
N PHE A 317 -17.32 4.88 17.99
CA PHE A 317 -16.78 4.27 16.78
C PHE A 317 -16.16 2.89 17.02
N ALA A 318 -15.90 2.53 18.29
CA ALA A 318 -15.51 1.17 18.66
C ALA A 318 -16.69 0.19 18.61
N ASP A 319 -17.90 0.70 18.86
CA ASP A 319 -19.12 -0.10 18.96
C ASP A 319 -19.96 -0.15 17.67
N SER A 320 -20.93 -1.07 17.65
CA SER A 320 -21.97 -1.09 16.63
C SER A 320 -22.85 0.16 16.75
N PRO A 321 -23.23 0.84 15.65
CA PRO A 321 -23.13 0.43 14.26
C PRO A 321 -21.90 0.98 13.52
N PHE A 322 -21.02 1.73 14.19
CA PHE A 322 -19.95 2.51 13.56
C PHE A 322 -18.59 1.82 13.49
N ASN A 323 -18.44 0.65 14.13
CA ASN A 323 -17.24 -0.16 13.96
C ASN A 323 -17.10 -0.64 12.50
N LEU A 324 -15.86 -0.92 12.08
CA LEU A 324 -15.54 -1.22 10.67
C LEU A 324 -16.28 -2.47 10.14
N ILE A 325 -16.60 -3.40 11.03
CA ILE A 325 -17.24 -4.69 10.71
C ILE A 325 -18.73 -4.48 10.46
N SER A 326 -19.43 -3.79 11.36
CA SER A 326 -20.86 -3.51 11.30
C SER A 326 -21.23 -2.41 10.30
N LEU A 327 -20.25 -1.64 9.82
CA LEU A 327 -20.53 -0.52 8.94
C LEU A 327 -21.22 -0.99 7.64
N PRO A 328 -22.34 -0.36 7.23
CA PRO A 328 -23.07 -0.75 6.02
C PRO A 328 -22.20 -0.67 4.76
N GLY A 329 -22.44 -1.58 3.81
CA GLY A 329 -21.66 -1.63 2.56
C GLY A 329 -21.73 -0.33 1.73
N LYS A 330 -22.87 0.37 1.77
CA LYS A 330 -23.02 1.71 1.15
C LYS A 330 -22.06 2.72 1.79
N HIS A 331 -21.96 2.73 3.12
CA HIS A 331 -21.10 3.63 3.86
C HIS A 331 -19.61 3.35 3.54
N ILE A 332 -19.21 2.07 3.57
CA ILE A 332 -17.86 1.63 3.18
C ILE A 332 -17.50 2.05 1.75
N LYS A 333 -18.43 1.92 0.79
CA LYS A 333 -18.21 2.36 -0.60
C LYS A 333 -17.97 3.87 -0.69
N LEU A 334 -18.71 4.66 0.08
CA LEU A 334 -18.56 6.12 0.10
C LEU A 334 -17.24 6.54 0.76
N LEU A 335 -16.86 5.91 1.88
CA LEU A 335 -15.57 6.15 2.53
C LEU A 335 -14.38 5.83 1.60
N ASN A 336 -14.43 4.71 0.88
CA ASN A 336 -13.38 4.38 -0.10
C ASN A 336 -13.22 5.48 -1.15
N LYS A 337 -14.34 6.01 -1.65
CA LYS A 337 -14.35 7.07 -2.66
C LYS A 337 -13.85 8.41 -2.11
N MET A 338 -14.27 8.77 -0.90
CA MET A 338 -13.79 9.96 -0.19
C MET A 338 -12.27 9.94 0.01
N HIS A 339 -11.71 8.78 0.32
CA HIS A 339 -10.28 8.58 0.49
C HIS A 339 -9.51 8.34 -0.83
N GLY A 340 -10.19 8.34 -1.98
CA GLY A 340 -9.54 8.09 -3.28
C GLY A 340 -8.96 6.69 -3.42
N ILE A 341 -9.47 5.72 -2.67
CA ILE A 341 -8.99 4.33 -2.69
C ILE A 341 -9.51 3.65 -3.97
N PRO A 342 -8.66 2.95 -4.74
CA PRO A 342 -9.08 2.26 -5.96
C PRO A 342 -10.24 1.28 -5.74
N ARG A 343 -11.04 1.09 -6.79
CA ARG A 343 -12.19 0.17 -6.78
C ARG A 343 -11.72 -1.30 -6.67
N GLY A 344 -11.63 -1.79 -5.44
CA GLY A 344 -11.30 -3.19 -5.13
C GLY A 344 -12.51 -4.01 -4.67
N TRP A 345 -12.33 -5.33 -4.65
CA TRP A 345 -13.31 -6.29 -4.14
C TRP A 345 -13.33 -6.28 -2.59
N PHE A 346 -12.18 -6.06 -1.95
CA PHE A 346 -12.01 -6.07 -0.48
C PHE A 346 -12.03 -4.66 0.13
N LYS A 347 -13.12 -3.92 -0.08
CA LYS A 347 -13.26 -2.50 0.28
C LYS A 347 -12.99 -2.18 1.76
N ARG A 348 -13.35 -3.08 2.68
CA ARG A 348 -13.09 -2.90 4.13
C ARG A 348 -11.60 -3.03 4.46
N HIS A 349 -10.95 -4.04 3.88
CA HIS A 349 -9.51 -4.24 4.06
C HIS A 349 -8.71 -3.08 3.47
N SER A 350 -9.07 -2.59 2.28
CA SER A 350 -8.38 -1.43 1.69
C SER A 350 -8.54 -0.15 2.52
N LEU A 351 -9.70 0.07 3.16
CA LEU A 351 -9.87 1.16 4.13
C LEU A 351 -9.00 0.97 5.37
N TYR A 352 -8.96 -0.25 5.90
CA TYR A 352 -8.11 -0.58 7.04
C TYR A 352 -6.65 -0.29 6.74
N GLU A 353 -6.11 -0.80 5.63
CA GLU A 353 -4.73 -0.54 5.20
C GLU A 353 -4.48 0.96 5.03
N HIS A 354 -5.41 1.67 4.36
CA HIS A 354 -5.27 3.10 4.13
C HIS A 354 -5.19 3.91 5.43
N ALA A 355 -6.08 3.66 6.39
CA ALA A 355 -6.06 4.34 7.68
C ALA A 355 -4.74 4.07 8.43
N PHE A 356 -4.27 2.83 8.38
CA PHE A 356 -2.99 2.44 8.95
C PHE A 356 -1.80 3.19 8.34
N PHE A 357 -1.79 3.33 7.00
CA PHE A 357 -0.74 4.08 6.30
C PHE A 357 -0.74 5.54 6.69
N ILE A 358 -1.89 6.21 6.74
CA ILE A 358 -1.93 7.63 7.14
C ILE A 358 -1.54 7.79 8.61
N HIS A 359 -1.99 6.90 9.50
CA HIS A 359 -1.58 6.96 10.90
C HIS A 359 -0.06 6.76 11.06
N TYR A 360 0.56 5.83 10.32
CA TYR A 360 2.02 5.72 10.31
C TYR A 360 2.72 6.93 9.70
N MET A 361 2.11 7.62 8.74
CA MET A 361 2.63 8.91 8.25
C MET A 361 2.55 9.97 9.34
N ASP A 362 1.48 10.02 10.14
CA ASP A 362 1.35 10.93 11.29
C ASP A 362 2.46 10.67 12.32
N LEU A 363 2.70 9.40 12.67
CA LEU A 363 3.78 9.02 13.59
C LEU A 363 5.17 9.32 13.03
N ALA A 364 5.37 9.20 11.71
CA ALA A 364 6.61 9.60 11.06
C ALA A 364 6.83 11.11 11.14
N ILE A 365 5.80 11.92 10.90
CA ILE A 365 5.87 13.38 11.06
C ILE A 365 6.32 13.76 12.48
N CYS A 366 5.80 13.09 13.52
CA CYS A 366 6.22 13.34 14.89
C CYS A 366 7.71 13.00 15.13
N ARG A 367 8.19 11.87 14.56
CA ARG A 367 9.59 11.45 14.68
C ARG A 367 10.57 12.34 13.92
N GLU A 368 10.12 12.94 12.82
CA GLU A 368 10.89 13.87 11.98
C GLU A 368 11.02 15.29 12.58
N GLY A 369 10.58 15.48 13.83
CA GLY A 369 10.63 16.79 14.51
C GLY A 369 9.32 17.58 14.43
N GLY A 370 8.22 16.97 13.98
CA GLY A 370 6.89 17.58 13.99
C GLY A 370 6.57 18.45 12.77
N VAL A 371 5.36 19.01 12.76
CA VAL A 371 4.75 19.67 11.58
C VAL A 371 5.52 20.92 11.13
N HIS A 372 6.09 21.69 12.06
CA HIS A 372 6.78 22.94 11.77
C HIS A 372 8.08 22.75 10.97
N ASN A 373 8.69 21.57 11.04
CA ASN A 373 9.91 21.23 10.31
C ASN A 373 9.63 20.67 8.90
N MET A 374 8.35 20.58 8.50
CA MET A 374 8.00 20.06 7.18
C MET A 374 8.21 21.11 6.09
N PRO A 375 8.82 20.75 4.94
CA PRO A 375 8.90 21.66 3.80
C PRO A 375 7.49 21.95 3.25
N LEU A 376 7.30 23.15 2.69
CA LEU A 376 5.98 23.65 2.26
C LEU A 376 5.22 22.66 1.35
N GLU A 377 5.89 22.06 0.37
CA GLU A 377 5.25 21.09 -0.52
C GLU A 377 4.80 19.82 0.19
N ALA A 378 5.55 19.37 1.20
CA ALA A 378 5.15 18.24 2.02
C ALA A 378 3.97 18.57 2.93
N LEU A 379 3.95 19.79 3.47
CA LEU A 379 2.83 20.27 4.28
C LEU A 379 1.53 20.31 3.43
N ARG A 380 1.60 20.90 2.24
CA ARG A 380 0.50 20.91 1.27
C ARG A 380 0.03 19.49 0.96
N ASN A 381 0.96 18.58 0.66
CA ASN A 381 0.62 17.18 0.37
C ASN A 381 -0.06 16.49 1.57
N ALA A 382 0.43 16.72 2.78
CA ALA A 382 -0.14 16.17 4.00
C ALA A 382 -1.59 16.63 4.24
N CYS A 383 -1.90 17.91 3.97
CA CYS A 383 -3.27 18.43 3.99
C CYS A 383 -4.16 17.74 2.94
N TYR A 384 -3.69 17.62 1.70
CA TYR A 384 -4.44 16.99 0.61
C TYR A 384 -4.80 15.51 0.88
N ILE A 385 -3.86 14.75 1.45
CA ILE A 385 -4.10 13.34 1.80
C ILE A 385 -5.23 13.25 2.82
N ARG A 386 -5.23 14.14 3.81
CA ARG A 386 -6.18 14.17 4.94
C ARG A 386 -7.50 14.90 4.64
N GLY A 387 -7.68 15.42 3.42
CA GLY A 387 -8.95 15.98 2.96
C GLY A 387 -9.10 17.48 3.10
N LEU A 388 -8.02 18.22 3.36
CA LEU A 388 -8.00 19.68 3.36
C LEU A 388 -7.40 20.22 2.06
N ASN A 389 -8.02 21.23 1.47
CA ASN A 389 -7.48 21.99 0.34
C ASN A 389 -6.49 23.06 0.85
N PRO A 390 -5.18 22.92 0.62
CA PRO A 390 -4.19 23.91 1.04
C PRO A 390 -4.06 25.10 0.08
N ILE A 391 -4.79 25.11 -1.05
CA ILE A 391 -4.71 26.22 -2.01
C ILE A 391 -5.13 27.51 -1.30
N ASN A 392 -4.29 28.54 -1.39
CA ASN A 392 -4.47 29.85 -0.76
C ASN A 392 -4.51 29.84 0.79
N MET A 393 -4.06 28.77 1.45
CA MET A 393 -3.84 28.77 2.90
C MET A 393 -2.45 29.32 3.24
N SER A 394 -2.36 30.05 4.36
CA SER A 394 -1.05 30.44 4.91
C SER A 394 -0.30 29.20 5.42
N ASN A 395 1.02 29.32 5.57
CA ASN A 395 1.83 28.24 6.12
C ASN A 395 1.41 27.92 7.56
N ASP A 396 1.16 28.94 8.37
CA ASP A 396 0.80 28.80 9.78
C ASP A 396 -0.56 28.12 9.96
N ASP A 397 -1.55 28.46 9.13
CA ASP A 397 -2.87 27.80 9.17
C ASP A 397 -2.78 26.31 8.83
N MET A 398 -1.97 25.96 7.82
CA MET A 398 -1.72 24.56 7.47
C MET A 398 -1.00 23.81 8.61
N ILE A 399 -0.03 24.46 9.26
CA ILE A 399 0.69 23.90 10.40
C ILE A 399 -0.29 23.67 11.57
N MET A 400 -1.11 24.66 11.91
CA MET A 400 -2.09 24.56 12.99
C MET A 400 -3.09 23.43 12.74
N TRP A 401 -3.69 23.41 11.54
CA TRP A 401 -4.67 22.39 11.18
C TRP A 401 -4.07 20.97 11.23
N LEU A 402 -2.87 20.78 10.68
CA LEU A 402 -2.22 19.48 10.68
C LEU A 402 -1.74 19.07 12.09
N ARG A 403 -1.35 20.03 12.94
CA ARG A 403 -1.04 19.76 14.34
C ARG A 403 -2.26 19.22 15.08
N ASP A 404 -3.42 19.82 14.87
CA ASP A 404 -4.67 19.37 15.49
C ASP A 404 -5.11 18.00 14.98
N TRP A 405 -4.92 17.73 13.67
CA TRP A 405 -5.13 16.38 13.12
C TRP A 405 -4.24 15.34 13.82
N ILE A 406 -2.94 15.64 13.97
CA ILE A 406 -1.98 14.72 14.57
C ILE A 406 -2.28 14.47 16.05
N LYS A 407 -2.70 15.50 16.81
CA LYS A 407 -3.16 15.32 18.20
C LYS A 407 -4.26 14.26 18.27
N ILE A 408 -5.25 14.34 17.39
CA ILE A 408 -6.33 13.35 17.33
C ILE A 408 -5.79 11.97 16.93
N SER A 409 -4.92 11.93 15.92
CA SER A 409 -4.33 10.68 15.41
C SER A 409 -3.57 9.90 16.49
N GLN A 410 -2.86 10.58 17.39
CA GLN A 410 -2.08 9.93 18.46
C GLN A 410 -2.96 9.24 19.52
N GLU A 411 -4.16 9.77 19.77
CA GLU A 411 -5.10 9.23 20.75
C GLU A 411 -5.98 8.09 20.20
N ILE A 412 -5.97 7.90 18.88
CA ILE A 412 -6.79 6.89 18.19
C ILE A 412 -6.10 5.53 18.23
N ARG A 413 -6.83 4.52 18.72
CA ARG A 413 -6.47 3.10 18.70
C ARG A 413 -7.16 2.37 17.54
N VAL A 414 -6.86 1.09 17.34
CA VAL A 414 -7.46 0.25 16.28
C VAL A 414 -8.97 0.17 16.38
N GLU A 415 -9.50 0.11 17.59
CA GLU A 415 -10.94 0.05 17.81
C GLU A 415 -11.65 1.31 17.30
N HIS A 416 -10.98 2.46 17.34
CA HIS A 416 -11.50 3.74 16.85
C HIS A 416 -11.10 4.03 15.39
N LEU A 417 -10.63 3.04 14.62
CA LEU A 417 -10.13 3.26 13.25
C LEU A 417 -11.18 3.87 12.32
N THR A 418 -12.46 3.58 12.54
CA THR A 418 -13.53 4.21 11.79
C THR A 418 -13.64 5.69 12.11
N LEU A 419 -13.44 6.16 13.35
CA LEU A 419 -13.37 7.60 13.65
C LEU A 419 -12.29 8.25 12.78
N TYR A 420 -11.10 7.65 12.73
CA TYR A 420 -9.98 8.13 11.92
C TYR A 420 -10.36 8.30 10.45
N LEU A 421 -11.07 7.32 9.89
CA LEU A 421 -11.58 7.37 8.52
C LEU A 421 -12.63 8.47 8.29
N HIS A 422 -13.28 8.98 9.33
CA HIS A 422 -14.25 10.09 9.23
C HIS A 422 -13.64 11.46 9.57
N LEU A 423 -12.39 11.54 10.06
CA LEU A 423 -11.73 12.81 10.37
C LEU A 423 -11.73 13.84 9.23
N PRO A 424 -11.59 13.48 7.94
CA PRO A 424 -11.69 14.47 6.87
C PRO A 424 -13.02 15.23 6.88
N ILE A 425 -14.09 14.60 7.35
CA ILE A 425 -15.41 15.23 7.49
C ILE A 425 -15.47 16.04 8.76
N LEU A 426 -15.05 15.45 9.89
CA LEU A 426 -15.14 16.11 11.19
C LEU A 426 -14.30 17.40 11.24
N MET A 427 -13.17 17.44 10.53
CA MET A 427 -12.24 18.58 10.58
C MET A 427 -12.24 19.50 9.36
N ALA A 428 -12.66 19.02 8.19
CA ALA A 428 -12.50 19.78 6.95
C ALA A 428 -13.78 19.89 6.09
N TYR A 429 -14.90 19.33 6.51
CA TYR A 429 -16.13 19.36 5.71
C TYR A 429 -16.65 20.79 5.46
N ASN A 430 -16.60 21.65 6.47
CA ASN A 430 -17.06 23.03 6.43
C ASN A 430 -15.90 24.03 6.24
N HIS A 431 -14.70 23.55 5.85
CA HIS A 431 -13.55 24.44 5.72
C HIS A 431 -13.73 25.35 4.49
N PRO A 432 -13.52 26.68 4.60
CA PRO A 432 -13.76 27.62 3.50
C PRO A 432 -13.09 27.21 2.18
N ASN A 433 -11.82 26.79 2.22
CA ASN A 433 -11.07 26.38 1.03
C ASN A 433 -11.62 25.12 0.35
N ASN A 434 -12.25 24.21 1.10
CA ASN A 434 -12.92 23.04 0.55
C ASN A 434 -14.25 23.45 -0.10
N TRP A 435 -15.00 24.36 0.53
CA TRP A 435 -16.24 24.88 -0.02
C TRP A 435 -16.02 25.72 -1.28
N GLN A 436 -15.02 26.59 -1.27
CA GLN A 436 -14.65 27.41 -2.43
C GLN A 436 -14.31 26.52 -3.63
N LEU A 437 -13.58 25.42 -3.41
CA LEU A 437 -13.30 24.46 -4.47
C LEU A 437 -14.56 23.70 -4.93
N LEU A 438 -15.44 23.30 -4.00
CA LEU A 438 -16.62 22.47 -4.30
C LEU A 438 -17.76 23.25 -4.99
N TYR A 439 -17.93 24.52 -4.65
CA TYR A 439 -19.05 25.37 -5.10
C TYR A 439 -18.59 26.46 -6.07
N GLY A 440 -17.43 27.08 -5.88
CA GLY A 440 -16.92 28.11 -6.77
C GLY A 440 -16.74 27.62 -8.23
N HIS A 441 -16.42 26.34 -8.42
CA HIS A 441 -16.34 25.74 -9.75
C HIS A 441 -17.70 25.51 -10.41
N LYS A 442 -18.76 25.31 -9.63
CA LYS A 442 -20.12 25.10 -10.16
C LYS A 442 -20.71 26.41 -10.67
N ASP A 443 -20.43 27.50 -9.97
CA ASP A 443 -20.93 28.83 -10.33
C ASP A 443 -20.24 29.34 -11.60
N ALA A 444 -18.92 29.14 -11.74
CA ALA A 444 -18.20 29.46 -12.97
C ALA A 444 -18.68 28.65 -14.20
N LYS A 445 -19.01 27.36 -14.01
CA LYS A 445 -19.54 26.51 -15.08
C LYS A 445 -20.97 26.89 -15.47
N LYS A 446 -21.78 27.34 -14.51
CA LYS A 446 -23.15 27.80 -14.73
C LYS A 446 -23.18 29.17 -15.41
N GLN A 447 -22.24 30.06 -15.09
CA GLN A 447 -22.09 31.37 -15.73
C GLN A 447 -21.59 31.28 -17.17
N SER A 448 -20.61 30.41 -17.46
CA SER A 448 -20.16 30.18 -18.86
C SER A 448 -21.27 29.59 -19.74
N GLN A 449 -22.06 28.64 -19.23
CA GLN A 449 -23.19 28.08 -19.96
C GLN A 449 -24.37 29.06 -20.16
N ALA A 450 -24.44 30.13 -19.37
CA ALA A 450 -25.44 31.18 -19.50
C ALA A 450 -24.96 32.38 -20.35
N ALA A 451 -23.67 32.47 -20.66
CA ALA A 451 -23.10 33.49 -21.54
C ALA A 451 -23.00 33.02 -23.01
N ASP A 452 -23.06 31.69 -23.24
CA ASP A 452 -23.12 31.06 -24.57
C ASP A 452 -24.59 30.83 -25.05
N GLN A 453 -25.58 31.30 -24.29
CA GLN A 453 -27.01 31.38 -24.66
C GLN A 453 -27.40 32.85 -24.78
#